data_AF-A0A371QG26-F1
#
_entry.id   AF-A0A371QG26-F1
#
_cell.length_a   1.000
_cell.length_b   1.000
_cell.length_c   1.000
_cell.angle_alpha   90.00
_cell.angle_beta   90.00
_cell.angle_gamma   90.00
#
_symmetry.space_group_name_H-M   'P 1'
#
loop_
_entity.id
_entity.type
_entity.pdbx_description
1 polymer ?
#
loop_
_entity_poly.entity_id
_entity_poly.type
_entity_poly.pdbx_seq_one_letter_code
_entity_poly.pdbx_strand_id
1 'polypeptide(L)' 'MNTTIENIYKDHQVKTFISPERDVDAWLLNPKPVPKRNMVLLKENLLAGDIILLWRIHFGTFTTET' A
#
# COMPACT_ATOMS: atom_id res chain seq x y z
N MET A 1 3.77 14.73 8.31
CA MET A 1 2.69 13.74 8.07
C MET A 1 1.66 13.89 9.18
N ASN A 2 0.38 13.64 8.90
CA ASN A 2 -0.69 13.74 9.90
C ASN A 2 -0.46 12.67 10.99
N THR A 3 -0.41 13.07 12.27
CA THR A 3 -0.17 12.19 13.43
C THR A 3 -1.16 11.03 13.50
N THR A 4 -2.35 11.19 12.94
CA THR A 4 -3.37 10.14 12.84
C THR A 4 -2.95 9.02 11.90
N ILE A 5 -2.35 9.34 10.75
CA ILE A 5 -1.88 8.33 9.78
C ILE A 5 -0.71 7.54 10.38
N GLU A 6 0.21 8.24 11.06
CA GLU A 6 1.34 7.60 11.73
C GLU A 6 0.85 6.61 12.79
N ASN A 7 -0.20 6.95 13.54
CA ASN A 7 -0.83 6.05 14.50
C ASN A 7 -1.52 4.85 13.84
N ILE A 8 -2.18 5.01 12.69
CA ILE A 8 -2.84 3.93 11.95
C ILE A 8 -1.83 2.88 11.48
N TYR A 9 -0.65 3.31 11.03
CA TYR A 9 0.38 2.46 10.44
C TYR A 9 1.58 2.22 11.38
N LYS A 10 1.47 2.56 12.66
CA LYS A 10 2.58 2.51 13.63
C LYS A 10 3.24 1.14 13.76
N ASP A 11 2.44 0.09 13.62
CA ASP A 11 2.85 -1.30 13.81
C ASP A 11 3.15 -2.02 12.48
N HIS A 12 3.09 -1.30 11.35
CA HIS A 12 3.42 -1.85 10.04
C HIS A 12 4.94 -1.83 9.85
N GLN A 13 5.50 -2.98 9.47
CA GLN A 13 6.93 -3.10 9.20
C GLN A 13 7.36 -2.19 8.05
N VAL A 14 6.52 -2.07 7.02
CA VAL A 14 6.70 -1.18 5.88
C VAL A 14 5.53 -0.20 5.83
N LYS A 15 5.84 1.10 5.73
CA LYS A 15 4.82 2.13 5.57
C LYS A 15 4.16 2.00 4.20
N THR A 16 2.84 2.13 4.17
CA THR A 16 2.08 2.12 2.94
C THR A 16 2.34 3.38 2.13
N PHE A 17 2.35 3.24 0.81
CA PHE A 17 2.34 4.39 -0.09
C PHE A 17 1.00 5.13 0.00
N ILE A 18 1.06 6.46 0.14
CA ILE A 18 -0.10 7.34 0.08
C ILE A 18 0.14 8.30 -1.08
N SER A 19 -0.77 8.29 -2.06
CA SER A 19 -0.68 9.18 -3.22
C SER A 19 -0.62 10.66 -2.76
N PRO A 20 0.24 11.50 -3.36
CA PRO A 20 0.24 12.95 -3.10
C PRO A 20 -1.10 13.63 -3.39
N GLU A 21 -1.89 13.07 -4.29
CA GLU A 21 -3.22 13.57 -4.68
C GLU A 21 -4.34 13.06 -3.76
N ARG A 22 -4.01 12.25 -2.75
CA ARG A 22 -5.00 11.74 -1.80
C ARG A 22 -5.53 12.88 -0.95
N ASP A 23 -6.84 13.12 -1.00
CA ASP A 23 -7.54 13.89 0.03
C ASP A 23 -7.49 13.10 1.36
N VAL A 24 -6.51 13.45 2.19
CA VAL A 24 -6.22 12.79 3.46
C VAL A 24 -7.33 13.07 4.47
N ASP A 25 -7.84 14.30 4.51
CA ASP A 25 -8.81 14.72 5.52
C ASP A 25 -10.15 14.03 5.28
N ALA A 26 -10.62 13.97 4.02
CA ALA A 26 -11.81 13.20 3.67
C ALA A 26 -11.61 11.69 3.92
N TRP A 27 -10.43 11.14 3.63
CA TRP A 27 -10.14 9.73 3.90
C TRP A 27 -10.18 9.40 5.40
N LEU A 28 -9.70 10.29 6.26
CA LEU A 28 -9.69 10.11 7.71
C LEU A 28 -11.10 10.13 8.34
N LEU A 29 -12.12 10.66 7.66
CA LEU A 29 -13.51 10.57 8.12
C LEU A 29 -14.04 9.13 8.10
N ASN A 30 -13.53 8.29 7.19
CA ASN A 30 -13.87 6.86 7.11
C ASN A 30 -12.66 6.05 6.61
N PRO A 31 -11.66 5.84 7.49
CA PRO A 31 -10.37 5.30 7.09
C PRO A 31 -10.52 3.83 6.68
N LYS A 32 -9.99 3.49 5.51
CA LYS A 32 -9.87 2.11 5.02
C LYS A 32 -8.39 1.76 4.90
N PRO A 33 -7.70 1.47 6.02
CA PRO A 33 -6.26 1.24 6.02
C PRO A 33 -5.90 -0.07 5.33
N VAL A 34 -4.69 -0.13 4.77
CA VAL A 34 -4.16 -1.39 4.24
C VAL A 34 -3.92 -2.36 5.41
N PRO A 35 -4.45 -3.59 5.36
CA PRO A 35 -4.24 -4.58 6.41
C PRO A 35 -2.75 -4.84 6.66
N LYS A 36 -2.35 -4.92 7.93
CA LYS A 36 -0.95 -5.17 8.33
C LYS A 36 -0.34 -6.41 7.67
N ARG A 37 -1.12 -7.50 7.53
CA ARG A 37 -0.67 -8.74 6.88
C ARG A 37 -0.20 -8.54 5.44
N ASN A 38 -0.71 -7.53 4.73
CA ASN A 38 -0.34 -7.23 3.35
C ASN A 38 1.00 -6.44 3.27
N MET A 39 1.45 -5.90 4.41
CA MET A 39 2.67 -5.09 4.54
C MET A 39 3.77 -5.84 5.30
N VAL A 40 3.69 -7.16 5.38
CA VAL A 40 4.73 -8.04 5.92
C VAL A 40 5.70 -8.39 4.81
N LEU A 41 6.99 -8.20 5.06
CA LEU A 41 8.04 -8.55 4.12
C LEU A 41 8.18 -10.08 4.00
N LEU A 42 8.25 -10.54 2.77
CA LEU A 42 8.62 -11.90 2.39
C LEU A 42 10.13 -11.97 2.17
N LYS A 43 10.61 -13.08 1.59
CA LYS A 43 12.02 -13.20 1.18
C LYS A 43 12.40 -12.05 0.25
N GLU A 44 13.68 -11.67 0.28
CA GLU A 44 14.25 -10.64 -0.61
C GLU A 44 13.63 -9.25 -0.44
N ASN A 45 13.01 -8.98 0.73
CA ASN A 45 12.32 -7.72 1.03
C ASN A 45 11.14 -7.39 0.09
N LEU A 46 10.48 -8.41 -0.47
CA LEU A 46 9.27 -8.23 -1.28
C LEU A 46 8.01 -8.24 -0.43
N LEU A 47 7.04 -7.41 -0.77
CA LEU A 47 5.67 -7.54 -0.26
C LEU A 47 4.85 -8.49 -1.14
N ALA A 48 3.80 -9.07 -0.57
CA ALA A 48 2.83 -9.86 -1.35
C ALA A 48 2.23 -9.04 -2.52
N GLY A 49 2.07 -7.73 -2.32
CA GLY A 49 1.63 -6.80 -3.38
C GLY A 49 2.60 -6.73 -4.56
N ASP A 50 3.91 -6.77 -4.31
CA ASP A 50 4.93 -6.72 -5.36
C ASP A 50 4.87 -7.98 -6.23
N ILE A 51 4.74 -9.15 -5.60
CA ILE A 51 4.60 -10.43 -6.31
C ILE A 51 3.34 -10.45 -7.17
N ILE A 52 2.20 -9.96 -6.63
CA ILE A 52 0.95 -9.87 -7.39
C ILE A 52 1.12 -8.92 -8.58
N LEU A 53 1.80 -7.79 -8.41
CA LEU A 53 2.04 -6.85 -9.51
C LEU A 53 2.89 -7.50 -10.62
N LEU A 54 3.95 -8.21 -10.25
CA LEU A 54 4.79 -8.96 -11.19
C LEU A 54 3.98 -10.02 -11.95
N TRP A 55 3.09 -10.76 -11.28
CA TRP A 55 2.19 -11.71 -11.93
C TRP A 55 1.23 -11.03 -12.89
N ARG A 56 0.65 -9.89 -12.51
CA ARG A 56 -0.28 -9.16 -13.39
C ARG A 56 0.40 -8.67 -14.66
N ILE A 57 1.64 -8.21 -14.56
CA ILE A 57 2.48 -7.84 -15.71
C ILE A 57 2.75 -9.08 -16.57
N HIS A 58 3.19 -10.19 -15.98
CA HIS A 58 3.49 -11.42 -16.70
C HIS A 58 2.26 -11.98 -17.46
N PHE A 59 1.08 -11.93 -16.83
CA PHE A 59 -0.17 -12.38 -17.45
C PHE A 59 -0.80 -11.35 -18.41
N GLY A 60 -0.19 -10.17 -18.61
CA GLY A 60 -0.73 -9.14 -19.50
C GLY A 60 -2.03 -8.48 -18.99
N THR A 61 -2.32 -8.57 -17.69
CA THR A 61 -3.51 -7.97 -17.05
C THR A 61 -3.24 -6.62 -16.39
N PHE A 62 -2.02 -6.13 -16.53
CA PHE A 62 -1.58 -4.81 -16.12
C PHE A 62 -0.54 -4.30 -17.12
N THR A 63 -0.79 -3.13 -17.71
CA THR A 63 0.09 -2.44 -18.64
C THR A 63 0.11 -0.95 -18.29
N THR A 64 1.17 -0.26 -18.68
CA THR A 64 1.30 1.21 -18.60
C THR A 64 1.11 1.87 -19.96
N GLU A 65 0.80 1.10 -21.00
CA GLU A 65 0.43 1.61 -22.32
C GLU A 65 -0.92 2.35 -22.23
N THR A 66 -1.01 3.50 -22.89
CA THR A 66 -2.20 4.37 -22.89
C THR A 66 -2.85 4.39 -24.27
#